data_AF-A0A811SG57-F1
#
_entry.id   AF-A0A811SG57-F1
#
_cell.length_a   1.000
_cell.length_b   1.000
_cell.length_c   1.000
_cell.angle_alpha   90.00
_cell.angle_beta   90.00
_cell.angle_gamma   90.00
#
_symmetry.space_group_name_H-M   'P 1'
#
loop_
_entity.id
_entity.type
_entity.pdbx_description
1 polymer ?
#
loop_
_entity_poly.entity_id
_entity_poly.type
_entity_poly.pdbx_seq_one_letter_code
_entity_poly.pdbx_strand_id
1 'polypeptide(L)'
;MPPQLRSPQERRPSPPPPTGGMYYSNDMEAFYDAWVGREEQIVADLTAALALPPRRWSDALAPLVDTAVAHVAAYYEHKSWLADHDVVAALAQPARAHLPVGLGMEARAHVPLRGD
;
A
#
# COMPACT_ATOMS: atom_id res chain seq x y z
N MET A 1 -8.48 -25.10 52.32
CA MET A 1 -8.18 -24.10 51.28
C MET A 1 -6.82 -24.41 50.67
N PRO A 2 -6.71 -24.78 49.39
CA PRO A 2 -5.41 -24.93 48.74
C PRO A 2 -4.95 -23.60 48.11
N PRO A 3 -3.64 -23.31 48.05
CA PRO A 3 -3.12 -22.12 47.37
C PRO A 3 -3.19 -22.30 45.85
N GLN A 4 -3.80 -21.32 45.17
CA GLN A 4 -3.89 -21.25 43.72
C GLN A 4 -2.50 -21.00 43.11
N LEU A 5 -2.00 -21.96 42.35
CA LEU A 5 -0.85 -21.80 41.47
C LEU A 5 -1.23 -20.80 40.37
N ARG A 6 -0.65 -19.59 40.40
CA ARG A 6 -0.78 -18.62 39.32
C ARG A 6 -0.10 -19.19 38.07
N SER A 7 -0.88 -19.51 37.05
CA SER A 7 -0.37 -19.75 35.70
C SER A 7 0.46 -18.54 35.25
N PRO A 8 1.73 -18.70 34.83
CA PRO A 8 2.42 -17.66 34.11
C PRO A 8 1.78 -17.61 32.73
N GLN A 9 0.78 -16.75 32.59
CA GLN A 9 0.29 -16.34 31.28
C GLN A 9 1.48 -15.62 30.63
N GLU A 10 2.23 -16.38 29.83
CA GLU A 10 3.25 -15.88 28.94
C GLU A 10 2.73 -14.59 28.34
N ARG A 11 3.41 -13.48 28.65
CA ARG A 11 3.20 -12.22 27.97
C ARG A 11 3.59 -12.46 26.52
N ARG A 12 2.69 -13.03 25.74
CA ARG A 12 2.77 -12.94 24.29
C ARG A 12 2.89 -11.46 24.00
N PRO A 13 3.98 -11.01 23.35
CA PRO A 13 4.05 -9.66 22.86
C PRO A 13 2.78 -9.42 22.04
N SER A 14 1.98 -8.43 22.44
CA SER A 14 0.89 -7.97 21.58
C SER A 14 1.49 -7.70 20.21
N PRO A 15 0.87 -8.18 19.10
CA PRO A 15 1.34 -7.81 17.78
C PRO A 15 1.36 -6.28 17.72
N PRO A 16 2.42 -5.67 17.15
CA PRO A 16 2.45 -4.23 16.98
C PRO A 16 1.18 -3.80 16.23
N PRO A 17 0.61 -2.64 16.56
CA PRO A 17 -0.51 -2.10 15.78
C PRO A 17 -0.10 -2.05 14.30
N PRO A 18 -1.06 -2.13 13.35
CA PRO A 18 -0.77 -1.96 11.93
C PRO A 18 -0.37 -0.50 11.66
N THR A 19 0.86 -0.13 12.01
CA THR A 19 1.43 1.21 11.81
C THR A 19 1.81 1.46 10.35
N GLY A 20 1.78 0.42 9.50
CA GLY A 20 2.27 0.47 8.12
C GLY A 20 1.43 1.33 7.16
N GLY A 21 0.11 1.42 7.38
CA GLY A 21 -0.78 2.14 6.44
C GLY A 21 -0.57 3.65 6.42
N MET A 22 -0.32 4.26 7.59
CA MET A 22 -0.12 5.71 7.72
C MET A 22 1.28 6.13 7.26
N TYR A 23 2.29 5.30 7.54
CA TYR A 23 3.66 5.53 7.09
C TYR A 23 3.78 5.45 5.56
N TYR A 24 3.14 4.45 4.95
CA TYR A 24 3.08 4.30 3.50
C TYR A 24 2.33 5.46 2.81
N SER A 25 1.21 5.92 3.38
CA SER A 25 0.45 7.06 2.83
C SER A 25 1.25 8.36 2.85
N ASN A 26 1.99 8.63 3.93
CA ASN A 26 2.81 9.84 4.03
C ASN A 26 4.03 9.82 3.10
N ASP A 27 4.68 8.65 2.94
CA ASP A 27 5.80 8.49 2.00
C ASP A 27 5.33 8.66 0.54
N MET A 28 4.11 8.21 0.23
CA MET A 28 3.47 8.38 -1.07
C MET A 28 3.19 9.84 -1.40
N GLU A 29 2.59 10.58 -0.46
CA GLU A 29 2.34 12.02 -0.63
C GLU A 29 3.65 12.79 -0.83
N ALA A 30 4.66 12.51 -0.01
CA ALA A 30 5.99 13.13 -0.14
C ALA A 30 6.66 12.83 -1.48
N PHE A 31 6.51 11.60 -2.00
CA PHE A 31 7.00 11.25 -3.33
C PHE A 31 6.34 12.08 -4.43
N TYR A 32 5.00 12.19 -4.43
CA TYR A 32 4.29 12.94 -5.46
C TYR A 32 4.56 14.44 -5.39
N ASP A 33 4.63 15.02 -4.18
CA ASP A 33 4.97 16.44 -4.02
C ASP A 33 6.38 16.73 -4.57
N ALA A 34 7.37 15.88 -4.25
CA ALA A 34 8.72 16.02 -4.78
C ALA A 34 8.77 15.80 -6.30
N TRP A 35 7.97 14.86 -6.82
CA TRP A 35 7.88 14.58 -8.25
C TRP A 35 7.28 15.78 -9.00
N VAL A 36 6.18 16.35 -8.53
CA VAL A 36 5.54 17.55 -9.11
C VAL A 36 6.49 18.75 -9.06
N GLY A 37 7.16 18.99 -7.93
CA GLY A 37 8.14 20.07 -7.83
C GLY A 37 9.31 19.92 -8.83
N ARG A 38 9.70 18.67 -9.14
CA ARG A 38 10.69 18.41 -10.18
C ARG A 38 10.14 18.59 -11.60
N GLU A 39 8.88 18.22 -11.84
CA GLU A 39 8.19 18.43 -13.12
C GLU A 39 8.16 19.93 -13.48
N GLU A 40 7.80 20.77 -12.51
CA GLU A 40 7.78 22.23 -12.68
C GLU A 40 9.15 22.78 -13.07
N GLN A 41 10.23 22.30 -12.44
CA GLN A 41 11.59 22.71 -12.79
C GLN A 41 11.96 22.29 -14.21
N ILE A 42 11.62 21.06 -14.63
CA ILE A 42 11.88 20.58 -16.00
C ILE A 42 11.15 21.44 -17.03
N VAL A 43 9.89 21.79 -16.76
CA VAL A 43 9.10 22.68 -17.64
C VAL A 43 9.71 24.08 -17.69
N ALA A 44 10.17 24.62 -16.57
CA ALA A 44 10.85 25.91 -16.53
C ALA A 44 12.15 25.89 -17.36
N ASP A 45 12.96 24.84 -17.24
CA ASP A 45 14.22 24.68 -17.98
C ASP A 45 13.96 24.52 -19.49
N LEU A 46 12.97 23.73 -19.88
CA LEU A 46 12.54 23.59 -21.28
C LEU A 46 12.07 24.93 -21.84
N THR A 47 11.28 25.68 -21.08
CA THR A 47 10.79 27.01 -21.48
C THR A 47 11.95 27.99 -21.64
N ALA A 48 12.92 27.98 -20.72
CA ALA A 48 14.12 28.81 -20.82
C ALA A 48 14.98 28.43 -22.04
N ALA A 49 15.11 27.15 -22.36
CA ALA A 49 15.84 26.69 -23.54
C ALA A 49 15.18 27.14 -24.85
N LEU A 50 13.84 27.14 -24.91
CA LEU A 50 13.07 27.64 -26.05
C LEU A 50 13.23 29.16 -26.27
N ALA A 51 13.54 29.91 -25.22
CA ALA A 51 13.81 31.35 -25.31
C ALA A 51 15.19 31.68 -25.93
N LEU A 52 16.08 30.70 -26.10
CA LEU A 52 17.38 30.90 -26.75
C LEU A 52 17.23 31.18 -28.25
N PRO A 53 18.29 31.59 -28.96
CA PRO A 53 18.28 31.65 -30.41
C PRO A 53 18.12 30.24 -31.04
N PRO A 54 17.39 30.09 -32.16
CA PRO A 54 17.10 28.78 -32.77
C PRO A 54 18.32 27.92 -33.09
N ARG A 55 19.47 28.55 -33.36
CA ARG A 55 20.75 27.86 -33.63
C ARG A 55 21.28 27.07 -32.43
N ARG A 56 20.81 27.34 -31.22
CA ARG A 56 21.23 26.69 -29.97
C ARG A 56 20.15 25.78 -29.36
N TRP A 57 18.95 25.73 -29.95
CA TRP A 57 17.85 24.95 -29.41
C TRP A 57 18.16 23.47 -29.37
N SER A 58 18.67 22.90 -30.46
CA SER A 58 18.92 21.46 -30.53
C SER A 58 19.88 20.99 -29.44
N ASP A 59 20.97 21.73 -29.23
CA ASP A 59 22.00 21.39 -28.24
C ASP A 59 21.49 21.57 -26.81
N ALA A 60 20.60 22.55 -26.57
CA ALA A 60 20.05 22.81 -25.25
C ALA A 60 18.84 21.91 -24.90
N LEU A 61 18.01 21.56 -25.88
CA LEU A 61 16.77 20.80 -25.68
C LEU A 61 17.01 19.31 -25.56
N ALA A 62 17.94 18.73 -26.33
CA ALA A 62 18.19 17.29 -26.31
C ALA A 62 18.38 16.72 -24.88
N PRO A 63 19.30 17.24 -24.04
CA PRO A 63 19.46 16.73 -22.67
C PRO A 63 18.24 17.01 -21.76
N LEU A 64 17.46 18.07 -22.03
CA LEU A 64 16.26 18.39 -21.25
C LEU A 64 15.10 17.45 -21.59
N VAL A 65 14.97 17.07 -22.86
CA VAL A 65 14.01 16.06 -23.29
C VAL A 65 14.36 14.70 -22.68
N ASP A 66 15.63 14.31 -22.69
CA ASP A 66 16.08 13.08 -22.03
C ASP A 66 15.77 13.10 -20.52
N THR A 67 15.98 14.25 -19.88
CA THR A 67 15.64 14.46 -18.46
C THR A 67 14.14 14.32 -18.22
N ALA A 68 13.30 14.90 -19.09
CA ALA A 68 11.85 14.80 -19.00
C ALA A 68 11.36 13.35 -19.18
N VAL A 69 11.91 12.61 -20.15
CA VAL A 69 11.59 11.19 -20.37
C VAL A 69 11.97 10.35 -19.16
N ALA A 70 13.17 10.55 -18.61
CA ALA A 70 13.61 9.83 -17.41
C ALA A 70 12.72 10.15 -16.20
N HIS A 71 12.27 11.40 -16.06
CA HIS A 71 11.36 11.82 -14.99
C HIS A 71 9.98 11.14 -15.06
N VAL A 72 9.42 11.01 -16.27
CA VAL A 72 8.17 10.27 -16.49
C VAL A 72 8.37 8.77 -16.26
N ALA A 73 9.52 8.21 -16.69
CA ALA A 73 9.83 6.81 -16.46
C ALA A 73 9.89 6.48 -14.96
N ALA A 74 10.50 7.34 -14.14
CA ALA A 74 10.56 7.17 -12.69
C ALA A 74 9.17 7.13 -12.03
N TYR A 75 8.21 7.92 -12.52
CA TYR A 75 6.81 7.85 -12.06
C TYR A 75 6.18 6.49 -12.35
N TYR A 76 6.36 5.97 -13.56
CA TYR A 76 5.78 4.68 -13.93
C TYR A 76 6.48 3.51 -13.23
N GLU A 77 7.78 3.59 -13.02
CA GLU A 77 8.53 2.61 -12.23
C GLU A 77 8.01 2.55 -10.79
N HIS A 78 7.86 3.72 -10.15
CA HIS A 78 7.27 3.81 -8.82
C HIS A 78 5.86 3.21 -8.78
N LYS A 79 5.00 3.54 -9.75
CA LYS A 79 3.65 2.95 -9.84
C LYS A 79 3.64 1.44 -10.04
N SER A 80 4.55 0.92 -10.86
CA SER A 80 4.66 -0.52 -11.08
C SER A 80 5.10 -1.24 -9.81
N TRP A 81 6.05 -0.67 -9.07
CA TRP A 81 6.50 -1.20 -7.79
C TRP A 81 5.38 -1.26 -6.75
N LEU A 82 4.53 -0.21 -6.67
CA LEU A 82 3.37 -0.19 -5.77
C LEU A 82 2.37 -1.29 -6.13
N ALA A 83 2.08 -1.46 -7.42
CA ALA A 83 1.16 -2.49 -7.89
C ALA A 83 1.68 -3.90 -7.57
N ASP A 84 2.98 -4.15 -7.77
CA ASP A 84 3.62 -5.41 -7.42
C ASP A 84 3.57 -5.67 -5.91
N HIS A 85 3.84 -4.64 -5.10
CA HIS A 85 3.75 -4.73 -3.65
C HIS A 85 2.32 -5.04 -3.18
N ASP A 86 1.30 -4.40 -3.76
CA ASP A 86 -0.11 -4.65 -3.44
C ASP A 86 -0.53 -6.08 -3.81
N VAL A 87 -0.05 -6.61 -4.94
CA VAL A 87 -0.27 -8.02 -5.33
C VAL A 87 0.39 -8.97 -4.34
N VAL A 88 1.65 -8.74 -3.97
CA VAL A 88 2.35 -9.56 -2.96
C VAL A 88 1.63 -9.49 -1.61
N ALA A 89 1.18 -8.31 -1.19
CA ALA A 89 0.42 -8.13 0.05
C ALA A 89 -0.93 -8.86 0.00
N ALA A 90 -1.63 -8.87 -1.14
CA ALA A 90 -2.87 -9.61 -1.32
C ALA A 90 -2.65 -11.14 -1.25
N LEU A 91 -1.55 -11.63 -1.82
CA LEU A 91 -1.20 -13.07 -1.80
C LEU A 91 -0.67 -13.54 -0.43
N ALA A 92 -0.04 -12.65 0.34
CA ALA A 92 0.47 -12.93 1.68
C ALA A 92 -0.64 -12.97 2.75
N GLN A 93 -1.84 -12.47 2.44
CA GLN A 93 -2.99 -12.66 3.31
C GLN A 93 -3.39 -14.14 3.28
N PRO A 94 -3.34 -14.86 4.42
CA PRO A 94 -3.82 -16.23 4.45
C PRO A 94 -5.27 -16.20 3.98
N ALA A 95 -5.57 -16.97 2.93
CA ALA A 95 -6.91 -17.12 2.37
C ALA A 95 -7.88 -17.20 3.54
N ARG A 96 -8.61 -16.10 3.78
CA ARG A 96 -9.45 -15.96 4.95
C ARG A 96 -10.50 -17.04 4.79
N ALA A 97 -10.31 -18.15 5.50
CA ALA A 97 -11.08 -19.36 5.38
C ALA A 97 -12.57 -19.01 5.42
N HIS A 98 -13.20 -18.96 4.25
CA HIS A 98 -14.65 -18.99 4.09
C HIS A 98 -15.10 -20.45 4.00
N LEU A 99 -14.57 -21.29 4.90
CA LEU A 99 -15.20 -22.55 5.22
C LEU A 99 -16.15 -22.27 6.39
N PRO A 100 -17.48 -22.41 6.21
CA PRO A 100 -18.41 -22.30 7.31
C PRO A 100 -18.04 -23.38 8.33
N VAL A 101 -17.60 -22.93 9.50
CA VAL A 101 -17.36 -23.77 10.66
C VAL A 101 -18.66 -24.46 11.02
N GLY A 102 -18.64 -25.79 10.97
CA GLY A 102 -19.40 -26.64 11.87
C GLY A 102 -20.90 -26.72 11.64
N LEU A 103 -21.30 -27.79 10.97
CA LEU A 103 -22.47 -28.60 11.31
C LEU A 103 -22.79 -28.58 12.82
N GLY A 104 -23.74 -27.72 13.20
CA GLY A 104 -24.43 -27.75 14.49
C GLY A 104 -25.88 -28.22 14.31
N MET A 105 -26.09 -29.39 13.71
CA MET A 105 -27.39 -30.06 13.64
C MET A 105 -27.63 -30.88 14.91
N GLU A 106 -27.84 -30.20 16.03
CA GLU A 106 -28.46 -30.77 17.24
C GLU A 106 -29.89 -30.22 17.33
N ALA A 107 -30.72 -30.57 16.35
CA ALA A 107 -32.17 -30.45 16.47
C ALA A 107 -32.73 -31.82 16.87
N ARG A 108 -32.60 -32.16 18.17
CA ARG A 108 -33.33 -33.29 18.76
C ARG A 108 -34.29 -32.80 19.83
N ALA A 109 -35.52 -32.61 19.36
CA ALA A 109 -36.80 -32.87 20.01
C ALA A 109 -36.96 -32.48 21.49
N HIS A 110 -37.74 -31.42 21.73
CA HIS A 110 -38.74 -31.46 22.79
C HIS A 110 -39.96 -30.61 22.40
N VAL A 111 -40.98 -31.26 21.83
CA VAL A 111 -42.33 -30.69 21.73
C VAL A 111 -43.12 -31.24 22.91
N PRO A 112 -43.66 -30.40 23.82
CA PRO A 112 -44.64 -30.86 24.78
C PRO A 112 -46.01 -30.87 24.09
N LEU A 113 -46.55 -32.07 23.84
CA LEU A 113 -47.96 -32.20 23.49
C LEU A 113 -48.79 -32.21 24.78
N ARG A 114 -49.64 -31.19 24.88
CA ARG A 114 -50.70 -30.99 25.87
C ARG A 114 -52.03 -31.48 25.25
N GLY A 115 -52.80 -32.26 26.00
CA GLY A 115 -54.13 -32.78 25.67
C GLY A 115 -54.13 -34.32 25.69
N ASP A 116 -54.95 -35.03 26.46
CA ASP A 116 -56.21 -34.73 27.17
C ASP A 116 -56.24 -35.36 28.57
#